data_AF-A0A202DZY6-F1
#
_entry.id   AF-A0A202DZY6-F1
#
_cell.length_a   1.000
_cell.length_b   1.000
_cell.length_c   1.000
_cell.angle_alpha   90.00
_cell.angle_beta   90.00
_cell.angle_gamma   90.00
#
_symmetry.space_group_name_H-M   'P 1'
#
loop_
_entity.id
_entity.type
_entity.pdbx_description
1 polymer ?
#
loop_
_entity_poly.entity_id
_entity_poly.type
_entity_poly.pdbx_seq_one_letter_code
_entity_poly.pdbx_strand_id
1 'polypeptide(L)'
;MLRQNELISTHKSERRSVKVILPDGTVEVLATSIMDADWTEEHFKQLYNLRWQTEENYKVIKCRIKIEKFIGKTILAVRQEFHARMFMLNVSSVIRHEADRLTKEKHGQSKRKNKSKIPSKVNFKQALSRVHRAGVLLFFEDVKDTLQRLIQRMTDNLTKIIPGRKSPRVKKNTRGYHQTYSGI
;
A
#
# COMPACT_ATOMS: atom_id res chain seq x y z
N MET A 1 -4.54 46.34 16.90
CA MET A 1 -5.08 45.03 17.34
C MET A 1 -3.90 44.06 17.41
N LEU A 2 -3.40 43.82 18.62
CA LEU A 2 -2.12 43.16 18.91
C LEU A 2 -2.21 41.65 18.61
N ARG A 3 -1.34 41.11 17.73
CA ARG A 3 -1.06 39.66 17.72
C ARG A 3 -0.10 39.38 18.85
N GLN A 4 -0.59 38.72 19.90
CA GLN A 4 0.23 38.13 20.94
C GLN A 4 1.16 37.08 20.32
N ASN A 5 2.45 37.20 20.62
CA ASN A 5 3.43 36.13 20.49
C ASN A 5 2.99 34.98 21.39
N GLU A 6 2.42 33.92 20.82
CA GLU A 6 2.33 32.64 21.51
C GLU A 6 3.76 32.10 21.67
N LEU A 7 4.29 32.30 22.88
CA LEU A 7 5.50 31.65 23.36
C LEU A 7 5.30 30.14 23.22
N ILE A 8 6.16 29.49 22.43
CA ILE A 8 6.24 28.03 22.38
C ILE A 8 6.73 27.57 23.76
N SER A 9 5.79 27.23 24.64
CA SER A 9 6.09 26.63 25.94
C SER A 9 6.78 25.28 25.69
N THR A 10 8.09 25.22 25.92
CA THR A 10 8.86 23.98 25.85
C THR A 10 8.57 23.13 27.09
N HIS A 11 7.47 22.39 27.04
CA HIS A 11 7.18 21.36 28.03
C HIS A 11 8.17 20.20 27.87
N LYS A 12 8.92 19.89 28.93
CA LYS A 12 9.78 18.72 29.01
C LYS A 12 8.94 17.48 28.67
N SER A 13 9.23 16.87 27.52
CA SER A 13 8.50 15.71 27.02
C SER A 13 9.41 14.49 27.10
N GLU A 14 9.06 13.55 27.97
CA GLU A 14 9.76 12.27 28.03
C GLU A 14 9.47 11.45 26.75
N ARG A 15 10.51 10.76 26.28
CA ARG A 15 10.48 9.90 25.10
C ARG A 15 11.24 8.63 25.41
N ARG A 16 10.72 7.50 24.93
CA ARG A 16 11.40 6.21 25.00
C ARG A 16 12.15 5.98 23.69
N SER A 17 13.40 5.53 23.81
CA SER A 17 14.20 5.07 22.68
C SER A 17 14.29 3.55 22.73
N VAL A 18 14.02 2.90 21.60
CA VAL A 18 14.05 1.44 21.46
C VAL A 18 15.14 1.09 20.47
N LYS A 19 16.11 0.30 20.91
CA LYS A 19 17.17 -0.24 20.05
C LYS A 19 16.66 -1.50 19.37
N VAL A 20 16.72 -1.56 18.04
CA VAL A 20 16.35 -2.73 17.24
C VAL A 20 17.57 -3.22 16.47
N ILE A 21 17.92 -4.49 16.60
CA ILE A 21 19.03 -5.09 15.84
C ILE A 21 18.48 -5.82 14.61
N LEU A 22 18.90 -5.38 13.42
CA LEU A 22 18.52 -5.98 12.15
C LEU A 22 19.29 -7.29 11.89
N PRO A 23 18.77 -8.18 11.02
CA PRO A 23 19.44 -9.44 10.69
C PRO A 23 20.84 -9.32 10.08
N ASP A 24 21.21 -8.14 9.58
CA ASP A 24 22.54 -7.83 9.05
C ASP A 24 23.48 -7.22 10.10
N GLY A 25 23.03 -7.11 11.36
CA GLY A 25 23.78 -6.51 12.47
C GLY A 25 23.62 -5.00 12.60
N THR A 26 22.92 -4.34 11.68
CA THR A 26 22.67 -2.89 11.75
C THR A 26 21.79 -2.57 12.96
N VAL A 27 22.14 -1.51 13.69
CA VAL A 27 21.35 -1.00 14.81
C VAL A 27 20.45 0.14 14.34
N GLU A 28 19.15 -0.05 14.46
CA GLU A 28 18.16 1.02 14.31
C GLU A 28 17.70 1.50 15.70
N VAL A 29 17.58 2.82 15.88
CA VAL A 29 17.05 3.41 17.12
C VAL A 29 15.73 4.11 16.81
N LEU A 30 14.66 3.61 17.41
CA LEU A 30 13.30 4.12 17.22
C LEU A 30 12.90 4.97 18.42
N ALA A 31 12.57 6.24 18.18
CA ALA A 31 11.97 7.11 19.20
C ALA A 31 10.45 6.94 19.21
N THR A 32 9.86 6.75 20.38
CA THR A 32 8.42 6.54 20.56
C THR A 32 7.88 7.30 21.77
N SER A 33 6.59 7.67 21.69
CA SER A 33 5.81 8.18 22.83
C SER A 33 5.11 7.06 23.61
N ILE A 34 5.22 5.81 23.17
CA ILE A 34 4.67 4.64 23.87
C ILE A 34 5.63 4.28 25.02
N MET A 35 5.20 4.53 26.25
CA MET A 35 6.00 4.33 27.46
C MET A 35 5.74 2.99 28.15
N ASP A 36 4.67 2.30 27.78
CA ASP A 36 4.24 1.02 28.35
C ASP A 36 5.31 -0.08 28.18
N ALA A 37 5.65 -0.75 29.28
CA ALA A 37 6.69 -1.76 29.33
C ALA A 37 6.32 -3.05 28.58
N ASP A 38 5.03 -3.34 28.39
CA ASP A 38 4.55 -4.51 27.65
C ASP A 38 4.91 -4.44 26.15
N TRP A 39 5.21 -3.24 25.66
CA TRP A 39 5.72 -3.03 24.31
C TRP A 39 7.21 -3.37 24.25
N THR A 40 7.48 -4.60 23.82
CA THR A 40 8.81 -5.14 23.55
C THR A 40 9.43 -4.61 22.25
N GLU A 41 10.73 -4.80 22.08
CA GLU A 41 11.48 -4.51 20.84
C GLU A 41 10.82 -5.15 19.60
N GLU A 42 10.33 -6.37 19.73
CA GLU A 42 9.70 -7.10 18.61
C GLU A 42 8.40 -6.42 18.15
N HIS A 43 7.60 -5.88 19.08
CA HIS A 43 6.41 -5.09 18.72
C HIS A 43 6.79 -3.83 17.93
N PHE A 44 7.85 -3.12 18.34
CA PHE A 44 8.33 -1.93 17.64
C PHE A 44 8.91 -2.25 16.26
N LYS A 45 9.63 -3.37 16.15
CA LYS A 45 10.12 -3.87 14.87
C LYS A 45 8.96 -4.17 13.91
N GLN A 46 7.90 -4.83 14.38
CA GLN A 46 6.70 -5.09 13.59
C GLN A 46 5.98 -3.80 13.19
N LEU A 47 5.80 -2.87 14.12
CA LEU A 47 5.16 -1.58 13.87
C LEU A 47 5.96 -0.76 12.83
N TYR A 48 7.27 -0.68 12.98
CA TYR A 48 8.13 0.03 12.04
C TYR A 48 8.14 -0.63 10.66
N ASN A 49 8.05 -1.96 10.59
CA ASN A 49 7.86 -2.67 9.33
C ASN A 49 6.56 -2.28 8.60
N LEU A 50 5.48 -1.93 9.32
CA LEU A 50 4.24 -1.45 8.69
C LEU A 50 4.46 -0.11 7.94
N ARG A 51 5.41 0.73 8.39
CA ARG A 51 5.79 1.97 7.69
C ARG A 51 6.22 1.72 6.25
N TRP A 52 6.87 0.60 5.96
CA TRP A 52 7.32 0.24 4.61
C TRP A 52 6.16 0.14 3.61
N GLN A 53 4.96 -0.21 4.07
CA GLN A 53 3.77 -0.26 3.23
C GLN A 53 3.45 1.11 2.62
N THR A 54 3.75 2.21 3.35
CA THR A 54 3.59 3.58 2.86
C THR A 54 4.52 3.87 1.68
N GLU A 55 5.78 3.44 1.73
CA GLU A 55 6.72 3.60 0.63
C GLU A 55 6.30 2.82 -0.62
N GLU A 56 5.85 1.57 -0.44
CA GLU A 56 5.31 0.78 -1.56
C GLU A 56 4.03 1.41 -2.13
N ASN A 57 3.19 2.04 -1.30
CA ASN A 57 2.03 2.81 -1.79
C ASN A 57 2.45 4.04 -2.61
N TYR A 58 3.46 4.81 -2.16
CA TYR A 58 4.00 5.92 -2.96
C TYR A 58 4.54 5.44 -4.30
N LYS A 59 5.22 4.30 -4.33
CA LYS A 59 5.70 3.69 -5.56
C LYS A 59 4.55 3.25 -6.48
N VAL A 60 3.42 2.77 -5.95
CA VAL A 60 2.22 2.51 -6.76
C VAL A 60 1.68 3.83 -7.34
N ILE A 61 1.53 4.85 -6.51
CA ILE A 61 1.01 6.17 -6.92
C ILE A 61 1.88 6.77 -8.03
N LYS A 62 3.21 6.78 -7.86
CA LYS A 62 4.13 7.35 -8.85
C LYS A 62 4.31 6.47 -10.08
N CYS A 63 4.55 5.16 -9.91
CA CYS A 63 4.96 4.29 -11.02
C CYS A 63 3.83 3.53 -11.71
N ARG A 64 2.64 3.40 -11.09
CA ARG A 64 1.51 2.64 -11.65
C ARG A 64 0.34 3.54 -11.99
N ILE A 65 -0.08 4.38 -11.05
CA ILE A 65 -1.11 5.40 -11.28
C ILE A 65 -0.56 6.52 -12.16
N LYS A 66 0.75 6.78 -12.08
CA LYS A 66 1.41 7.89 -12.77
C LYS A 66 0.74 9.22 -12.42
N ILE A 67 0.47 9.43 -11.13
CA ILE A 67 -0.33 10.56 -10.62
C ILE A 67 0.16 11.92 -11.15
N GLU A 68 1.47 12.03 -11.38
CA GLU A 68 2.15 13.26 -11.78
C GLU A 68 2.03 13.55 -13.31
N LYS A 69 1.57 12.58 -14.11
CA LYS A 69 1.39 12.74 -15.56
C LYS A 69 -0.02 13.23 -15.88
N PHE A 70 -0.27 14.53 -15.82
CA PHE A 70 -1.59 15.10 -16.13
C PHE A 70 -1.81 15.27 -17.64
N ILE A 71 -3.06 15.11 -18.07
CA ILE A 71 -3.52 15.36 -19.44
C ILE A 71 -4.24 16.72 -19.49
N GLY A 72 -4.92 17.09 -18.40
CA GLY A 72 -5.62 18.37 -18.29
C GLY A 72 -4.71 19.58 -18.44
N LYS A 73 -5.15 20.58 -19.22
CA LYS A 73 -4.42 21.84 -19.45
C LYS A 73 -4.86 22.98 -18.51
N THR A 74 -5.98 22.81 -17.80
CA THR A 74 -6.51 23.79 -16.85
C THR A 74 -6.36 23.31 -15.41
N ILE A 75 -6.32 24.25 -14.47
CA ILE A 75 -6.23 23.94 -13.03
C ILE A 75 -7.37 23.01 -12.61
N LEU A 76 -8.60 23.26 -13.09
CA LEU A 76 -9.76 22.44 -12.79
C LEU A 76 -9.58 21.01 -13.31
N ALA A 77 -9.15 20.84 -14.56
CA ALA A 77 -8.95 19.52 -15.15
C ALA A 77 -7.85 18.74 -14.41
N VAL A 78 -6.74 19.40 -14.04
CA VAL A 78 -5.66 18.79 -13.26
C VAL A 78 -6.18 18.29 -11.90
N ARG A 79 -6.98 19.11 -11.20
CA ARG A 79 -7.58 18.71 -9.90
C ARG A 79 -8.53 17.53 -10.05
N GLN A 80 -9.42 17.58 -11.04
CA GLN A 80 -10.37 16.48 -11.31
C GLN A 80 -9.63 15.18 -11.63
N GLU A 81 -8.61 15.24 -12.48
CA GLU A 81 -7.81 14.08 -12.87
C GLU A 81 -7.03 13.50 -11.67
N PHE A 82 -6.47 14.35 -10.80
CA PHE A 82 -5.85 13.93 -9.55
C PHE A 82 -6.84 13.15 -8.66
N HIS A 83 -8.00 13.74 -8.39
CA HIS A 83 -9.01 13.13 -7.52
C HIS A 83 -9.58 11.84 -8.11
N ALA A 84 -9.83 11.79 -9.41
CA ALA A 84 -10.28 10.58 -10.10
C ALA A 84 -9.26 9.45 -9.95
N ARG A 85 -7.97 9.73 -10.16
CA ARG A 85 -6.90 8.72 -10.00
C ARG A 85 -6.78 8.21 -8.56
N MET A 86 -6.86 9.11 -7.58
CA MET A 86 -6.85 8.74 -6.16
C MET A 86 -8.08 7.92 -5.77
N PHE A 87 -9.26 8.30 -6.26
CA PHE A 87 -10.49 7.54 -6.07
C PHE A 87 -10.35 6.11 -6.62
N MET A 88 -9.87 5.94 -7.85
CA MET A 88 -9.68 4.63 -8.47
C MET A 88 -8.66 3.78 -7.71
N LEU A 89 -7.59 4.39 -7.18
CA LEU A 89 -6.63 3.70 -6.31
C LEU A 89 -7.29 3.21 -5.01
N ASN A 90 -8.12 4.04 -4.38
CA ASN A 90 -8.81 3.70 -3.14
C ASN A 90 -9.82 2.57 -3.37
N VAL A 91 -10.63 2.66 -4.41
CA VAL A 91 -11.57 1.60 -4.83
C VAL A 91 -10.82 0.30 -5.11
N SER A 92 -9.70 0.36 -5.84
CA SER A 92 -8.84 -0.82 -6.09
C SER A 92 -8.33 -1.46 -4.81
N SER A 93 -8.00 -0.64 -3.81
CA SER A 93 -7.49 -1.10 -2.52
C SER A 93 -8.58 -1.79 -1.69
N VAL A 94 -9.80 -1.22 -1.69
CA VAL A 94 -10.96 -1.82 -1.01
C VAL A 94 -11.36 -3.14 -1.66
N ILE A 95 -11.48 -3.19 -2.99
CA ILE A 95 -11.85 -4.43 -3.71
C ILE A 95 -10.78 -5.50 -3.49
N ARG A 96 -9.50 -5.13 -3.51
CA ARG A 96 -8.41 -6.05 -3.21
C ARG A 96 -8.51 -6.58 -1.78
N HIS A 97 -8.74 -5.71 -0.80
CA HIS A 97 -8.85 -6.11 0.60
C HIS A 97 -9.94 -7.18 0.78
N GLU A 98 -11.10 -6.95 0.16
CA GLU A 98 -12.22 -7.89 0.21
C GLU A 98 -11.92 -9.19 -0.53
N ALA A 99 -11.32 -9.13 -1.72
CA ALA A 99 -10.92 -10.34 -2.45
C ALA A 99 -9.81 -11.14 -1.72
N ASP A 100 -8.87 -10.47 -1.05
CA ASP A 100 -7.87 -11.11 -0.19
C ASP A 100 -8.54 -11.79 1.03
N ARG A 101 -9.57 -11.17 1.63
CA ARG A 101 -10.37 -11.76 2.73
C ARG A 101 -11.08 -13.04 2.27
N LEU A 102 -11.84 -12.96 1.18
CA LEU A 102 -12.56 -14.11 0.60
C LEU A 102 -11.60 -15.24 0.18
N THR A 103 -10.42 -14.89 -0.34
CA THR A 103 -9.38 -15.86 -0.68
C THR A 103 -8.92 -16.61 0.56
N LYS A 104 -8.63 -15.91 1.67
CA LYS A 104 -8.21 -16.55 2.94
C LYS A 104 -9.29 -17.48 3.49
N GLU A 105 -10.56 -17.07 3.47
CA GLU A 105 -11.69 -17.89 3.92
C GLU A 105 -11.81 -19.19 3.11
N LYS A 106 -11.73 -19.12 1.77
CA LYS A 106 -11.74 -20.30 0.90
C LYS A 106 -10.58 -21.26 1.19
N HIS A 107 -9.39 -20.75 1.51
CA HIS A 107 -8.24 -21.59 1.87
C HIS A 107 -8.39 -22.26 3.25
N GLY A 108 -9.03 -21.57 4.21
CA GLY A 108 -9.34 -22.11 5.54
C GLY A 108 -10.35 -23.26 5.47
N GLN A 109 -11.37 -23.15 4.62
CA GLN A 109 -12.47 -24.13 4.51
C GLN A 109 -12.15 -25.37 3.66
N SER A 110 -11.09 -25.34 2.84
CA SER A 110 -10.72 -26.48 1.98
C SER A 110 -10.17 -27.66 2.80
N LYS A 111 -10.96 -28.74 2.90
CA LYS A 111 -10.64 -30.04 3.53
C LYS A 111 -9.66 -30.92 2.73
N ARG A 112 -9.13 -30.45 1.59
CA ARG A 112 -8.27 -31.26 0.70
C ARG A 112 -6.85 -31.37 1.28
N LYS A 113 -6.53 -32.55 1.83
CA LYS A 113 -5.28 -32.87 2.54
C LYS A 113 -3.97 -32.85 1.71
N ASN A 114 -4.01 -32.82 0.37
CA ASN A 114 -2.84 -33.20 -0.46
C ASN A 114 -2.29 -32.17 -1.47
N LYS A 115 -2.63 -30.88 -1.39
CA LYS A 115 -1.84 -29.84 -2.08
C LYS A 115 -1.36 -28.84 -1.05
N SER A 116 -0.05 -28.70 -0.92
CA SER A 116 0.59 -27.67 -0.10
C SER A 116 -0.15 -26.36 -0.30
N LYS A 117 -0.80 -25.86 0.76
CA LYS A 117 -1.61 -24.64 0.73
C LYS A 117 -0.65 -23.45 0.60
N ILE A 118 -0.14 -23.20 -0.60
CA ILE A 118 0.71 -22.04 -0.86
C ILE A 118 -0.18 -20.80 -0.65
N PRO A 119 0.12 -19.94 0.34
CA PRO A 119 -0.67 -18.75 0.58
C PRO A 119 -0.67 -17.92 -0.70
N SER A 120 -1.85 -17.45 -1.11
CA SER A 120 -2.02 -16.70 -2.35
C SER A 120 -2.69 -15.36 -2.05
N LYS A 121 -2.29 -14.32 -2.78
CA LYS A 121 -2.84 -12.96 -2.67
C LYS A 121 -3.24 -12.43 -4.02
N VAL A 122 -4.19 -11.50 -4.04
CA VAL A 122 -4.61 -10.79 -5.23
C VAL A 122 -3.44 -10.02 -5.83
N ASN A 123 -3.29 -10.11 -7.16
CA ASN A 123 -2.31 -9.31 -7.88
C ASN A 123 -2.78 -7.85 -7.98
N PHE A 124 -2.17 -6.97 -7.20
CA PHE A 124 -2.60 -5.57 -7.15
C PHE A 124 -2.47 -4.81 -8.48
N LYS A 125 -1.53 -5.19 -9.35
CA LYS A 125 -1.42 -4.57 -10.68
C LYS A 125 -2.64 -4.92 -11.55
N GLN A 126 -3.07 -6.17 -11.50
CA GLN A 126 -4.27 -6.64 -12.20
C GLN A 126 -5.51 -5.96 -11.61
N ALA A 127 -5.59 -5.85 -10.28
CA ALA A 127 -6.67 -5.16 -9.59
C ALA A 127 -6.81 -3.72 -10.10
N LEU A 128 -5.71 -2.97 -10.08
CA LEU A 128 -5.67 -1.59 -10.55
C LEU A 128 -6.07 -1.46 -12.02
N SER A 129 -5.57 -2.35 -12.88
CA SER A 129 -5.90 -2.34 -14.31
C SER A 129 -7.37 -2.64 -14.58
N ARG A 130 -8.00 -3.50 -13.77
CA ARG A 130 -9.43 -3.83 -13.89
C ARG A 130 -10.32 -2.70 -13.41
N VAL A 131 -10.00 -2.11 -12.26
CA VAL A 131 -10.72 -0.94 -11.77
C VAL A 131 -10.55 0.22 -12.74
N HIS A 132 -9.35 0.48 -13.26
CA HIS A 132 -9.17 1.51 -14.29
C HIS A 132 -10.09 1.33 -15.51
N ARG A 133 -10.32 0.09 -15.97
CA ARG A 133 -11.19 -0.17 -17.13
C ARG A 133 -12.69 -0.13 -16.81
N ALA A 134 -13.08 -0.60 -15.63
CA ALA A 134 -14.48 -0.88 -15.32
C ALA A 134 -15.03 -0.07 -14.13
N GLY A 135 -14.20 0.70 -13.44
CA GLY A 135 -14.63 1.49 -12.28
C GLY A 135 -15.48 2.70 -12.68
N VAL A 136 -15.45 3.11 -13.95
CA VAL A 136 -16.42 4.07 -14.50
C VAL A 136 -17.85 3.54 -14.40
N LEU A 137 -18.05 2.22 -14.51
CA LEU A 137 -19.36 1.58 -14.42
C LEU A 137 -20.00 1.76 -13.04
N LEU A 138 -19.21 2.04 -11.99
CA LEU A 138 -19.75 2.37 -10.66
C LEU A 138 -20.63 3.63 -10.65
N PHE A 139 -20.57 4.46 -11.69
CA PHE A 139 -21.40 5.67 -11.82
C PHE A 139 -22.60 5.49 -12.75
N PHE A 140 -22.65 4.40 -13.53
CA PHE A 140 -23.66 4.19 -14.58
C PHE A 140 -24.47 2.91 -14.41
N GLU A 141 -23.96 1.96 -13.63
CA GLU A 141 -24.60 0.68 -13.34
C GLU A 141 -24.91 0.56 -11.85
N ASP A 142 -25.64 -0.48 -11.46
CA ASP A 142 -25.83 -0.80 -10.05
C ASP A 142 -24.47 -1.00 -9.36
N VAL A 143 -24.23 -0.20 -8.32
CA VAL A 143 -22.94 -0.14 -7.62
C VAL A 143 -22.61 -1.47 -6.98
N LYS A 144 -23.60 -2.11 -6.35
CA LYS A 144 -23.40 -3.35 -5.59
C LYS A 144 -23.03 -4.49 -6.54
N ASP A 145 -23.77 -4.66 -7.62
CA ASP A 145 -23.52 -5.69 -8.61
C ASP A 145 -22.18 -5.49 -9.30
N THR A 146 -21.85 -4.24 -9.65
CA THR A 146 -20.57 -3.88 -10.27
C THR A 146 -19.40 -4.20 -9.35
N LEU A 147 -19.49 -3.84 -8.06
CA LEU A 147 -18.48 -4.17 -7.06
C LEU A 147 -18.34 -5.69 -6.90
N GLN A 148 -19.45 -6.43 -6.81
CA GLN A 148 -19.41 -7.89 -6.72
C GLN A 148 -18.73 -8.53 -7.92
N ARG A 149 -19.05 -8.09 -9.15
CA ARG A 149 -18.37 -8.54 -10.38
C ARG A 149 -16.88 -8.25 -10.35
N LEU A 150 -16.47 -7.06 -9.88
CA LEU A 150 -15.07 -6.69 -9.76
C LEU A 150 -14.32 -7.53 -8.72
N ILE A 151 -14.91 -7.75 -7.54
CA ILE A 151 -14.36 -8.59 -6.47
C ILE A 151 -14.18 -10.03 -6.95
N GLN A 152 -15.21 -10.60 -7.59
CA GLN A 152 -15.15 -11.97 -8.10
C GLN A 152 -14.02 -12.13 -9.12
N ARG A 153 -13.95 -11.21 -10.09
CA ARG A 153 -12.87 -11.16 -11.08
C ARG A 153 -11.48 -11.10 -10.43
N MET A 154 -11.31 -10.35 -9.35
CA MET A 154 -10.02 -10.26 -8.64
C MET A 154 -9.65 -11.56 -7.91
N THR A 155 -10.65 -12.25 -7.36
CA THR A 155 -10.47 -13.55 -6.68
C THR A 155 -9.98 -14.65 -7.63
N ASP A 156 -10.29 -14.54 -8.92
CA ASP A 156 -9.81 -15.50 -9.93
C ASP A 156 -8.35 -15.27 -10.35
N ASN A 157 -7.72 -14.17 -9.92
CA ASN A 157 -6.41 -13.71 -10.39
C ASN A 157 -5.42 -13.56 -9.24
N LEU A 158 -5.06 -14.70 -8.66
CA LEU A 158 -4.18 -14.80 -7.51
C LEU A 158 -2.72 -14.95 -7.90
N THR A 159 -1.85 -14.47 -7.03
CA THR A 159 -0.40 -14.66 -7.07
C THR A 159 0.05 -15.41 -5.84
N LYS A 160 0.93 -16.38 -6.02
CA LYS A 160 1.50 -17.17 -4.93
C LYS A 160 2.41 -16.29 -4.08
N ILE A 161 2.25 -16.37 -2.75
CA ILE A 161 3.18 -15.83 -1.76
C ILE A 161 4.22 -16.91 -1.49
N ILE A 162 5.50 -16.58 -1.67
CA ILE A 162 6.62 -17.46 -1.35
C ILE A 162 7.17 -17.00 0.01
N PRO A 163 7.01 -17.78 1.09
CA PRO A 163 7.52 -17.42 2.42
C PRO A 163 9.05 -17.30 2.41
N GLY A 164 9.61 -16.40 3.24
CA GLY A 164 11.05 -16.33 3.47
C GLY A 164 11.89 -15.82 2.30
N ARG A 165 11.29 -15.19 1.27
CA ARG A 165 12.03 -14.66 0.13
C ARG A 165 12.96 -13.51 0.56
N LYS A 166 14.25 -13.83 0.76
CA LYS A 166 15.34 -12.85 0.80
C LYS A 166 15.84 -12.67 -0.64
N SER A 167 15.44 -11.60 -1.31
CA SER A 167 16.07 -11.22 -2.58
C SER A 167 16.95 -10.00 -2.34
N PRO A 168 18.29 -10.16 -2.32
CA PRO A 168 19.18 -9.02 -2.41
C PRO A 168 18.78 -8.21 -3.64
N ARG A 169 18.70 -6.88 -3.50
CA ARG A 169 18.40 -6.01 -4.65
C ARG A 169 19.60 -6.07 -5.60
N VAL A 170 19.50 -6.88 -6.64
CA VAL A 170 20.40 -6.80 -7.78
C VAL A 170 20.15 -5.46 -8.47
N LYS A 171 21.01 -4.47 -8.24
CA LYS A 171 21.01 -3.20 -8.97
C LYS A 171 21.41 -3.52 -10.41
N LYS A 172 20.43 -3.82 -11.27
CA LYS A 172 20.68 -3.83 -12.70
C LYS A 172 20.96 -2.38 -13.11
N ASN A 173 22.08 -2.13 -13.78
CA ASN A 173 22.28 -0.93 -14.59
C ASN A 173 21.33 -1.03 -15.78
N THR A 174 20.03 -0.86 -15.54
CA THR A 174 19.14 -0.43 -16.61
C THR A 174 19.64 0.94 -17.00
N ARG A 175 19.99 1.14 -18.28
CA ARG A 175 20.06 2.49 -18.85
C ARG A 175 18.72 3.13 -18.51
N GLY A 176 18.73 3.92 -17.44
CA GLY A 176 17.53 4.52 -16.93
C GLY A 176 17.01 5.42 -18.03
N TYR A 177 15.70 5.37 -18.27
CA TYR A 177 15.06 6.65 -18.53
C TYR A 177 15.56 7.62 -17.46
N HIS A 178 15.87 8.85 -17.85
CA HIS A 178 16.25 9.89 -16.89
C HIS A 178 15.33 9.78 -15.68
N GLN A 179 15.91 9.98 -14.49
CA GLN A 179 15.22 9.85 -13.20
C GLN A 179 14.23 11.01 -12.99
N THR A 180 13.37 11.22 -13.99
CA THR A 180 12.24 12.10 -14.20
C THR A 180 11.55 11.60 -15.50
N TYR A 181 10.52 10.76 -15.35
CA TYR A 181 9.50 10.43 -16.36
C TYR A 181 9.80 9.52 -17.57
N SER A 182 8.80 8.64 -17.78
CA SER A 182 8.29 7.97 -19.00
C SER A 182 9.26 7.28 -19.96
N GLY A 183 9.03 5.97 -20.09
CA GLY A 183 9.47 5.13 -21.19
C GLY A 183 8.43 4.09 -21.54
N ILE A 184 7.60 4.44 -22.54
CA ILE A 184 6.73 3.63 -23.42
C ILE A 184 6.17 2.33 -22.81
#